data_AF-A0A0J9RTB6-F1
#
_entry.id   AF-A0A0J9RTB6-F1
#
_cell.length_a   1.000
_cell.length_b   1.000
_cell.length_c   1.000
_cell.angle_alpha   90.00
_cell.angle_beta   90.00
_cell.angle_gamma   90.00
#
_symmetry.space_group_name_H-M   'P 1'
#
loop_
_entity.id
_entity.type
_entity.pdbx_description
1 polymer ?
#
loop_
_entity_poly.entity_id
_entity_poly.type
_entity_poly.pdbx_seq_one_letter_code
_entity_poly.pdbx_strand_id
1 'polypeptide(L)'
;MERLNLSSRARLFFHLSATVHLGYAIYFDLRYAQLPQVAVTLRLEPPIGGKFKYMTFLCGLLQLGYYTLALTFDLLRVRSLRKLRDYIFATLAVPLALTVGLTFWTLFAIDRESIYPVLLDLVYPNWLNHTMHTFVVIYAFVELGITRHQYPKRSRGFTGLGAFMVGYLVWIHIVWFRTGIWVYPFLGGIAWQLRVMFFVLIMVLGFVYYLFGERVNNVLWQRSTGAHRWIGNDSH
;
A
#
# COMPACT_ATOMS: atom_id res chain seq x y z
N MET A 1 -24.76 21.36 -17.67
CA MET A 1 -23.95 20.12 -17.48
C MET A 1 -22.60 20.33 -18.12
N GLU A 2 -21.61 20.68 -17.30
CA GLU A 2 -20.25 21.02 -17.72
C GLU A 2 -19.55 19.77 -18.27
N ARG A 3 -18.98 19.85 -19.47
CA ARG A 3 -18.24 18.72 -20.09
C ARG A 3 -17.09 18.34 -19.16
N LEU A 4 -17.20 17.22 -18.45
CA LEU A 4 -16.07 16.61 -17.75
C LEU A 4 -14.88 16.50 -18.73
N ASN A 5 -13.82 17.27 -18.48
CA ASN A 5 -12.55 17.22 -19.21
C ASN A 5 -12.07 15.75 -19.31
N LEU A 6 -11.49 15.34 -20.44
CA LEU A 6 -11.02 13.97 -20.69
C LEU A 6 -10.13 13.45 -19.54
N SER A 7 -9.28 14.32 -18.98
CA SER A 7 -8.46 14.04 -17.78
C SER A 7 -9.32 13.65 -16.57
N SER A 8 -10.42 14.35 -16.33
CA SER A 8 -11.32 14.07 -15.21
C SER A 8 -12.09 12.77 -15.39
N ARG A 9 -12.46 12.42 -16.63
CA ARG A 9 -13.11 11.13 -16.94
C ARG A 9 -12.15 9.96 -16.76
N ALA A 10 -10.90 10.11 -17.19
CA ALA A 10 -9.86 9.09 -17.02
C ALA A 10 -9.55 8.82 -15.55
N ARG A 11 -9.41 9.88 -14.72
CA ARG A 11 -9.23 9.73 -13.26
C ARG A 11 -10.41 9.00 -12.61
N LEU A 12 -11.63 9.44 -12.93
CA LEU A 12 -12.85 8.83 -12.37
C LEU A 12 -12.92 7.34 -12.72
N PHE A 13 -12.66 6.99 -13.98
CA PHE A 13 -12.64 5.60 -14.43
C PHE A 13 -11.57 4.79 -13.69
N PHE A 14 -10.34 5.31 -13.60
CA PHE A 14 -9.25 4.65 -12.88
C PHE A 14 -9.59 4.41 -11.41
N HIS A 15 -10.07 5.43 -10.68
CA HIS A 15 -10.45 5.28 -9.27
C HIS A 15 -11.58 4.26 -9.09
N LEU A 16 -12.60 4.29 -9.96
CA LEU A 16 -13.67 3.30 -9.95
C LEU A 16 -13.14 1.88 -10.18
N SER A 17 -12.32 1.68 -11.21
CA SER A 17 -11.72 0.37 -11.53
C SER A 17 -10.84 -0.14 -10.38
N ALA A 18 -9.99 0.72 -9.81
CA ALA A 18 -9.13 0.35 -8.69
C ALA A 18 -9.96 -0.01 -7.43
N THR A 19 -11.00 0.77 -7.11
CA THR A 19 -11.92 0.47 -6.00
C THR A 19 -12.63 -0.86 -6.20
N VAL A 20 -13.18 -1.12 -7.38
CA VAL A 20 -13.89 -2.39 -7.67
C VAL A 20 -12.93 -3.57 -7.62
N HIS A 21 -11.76 -3.45 -8.25
CA HIS A 21 -10.76 -4.53 -8.29
C HIS A 21 -10.21 -4.86 -6.90
N LEU A 22 -9.80 -3.86 -6.12
CA LEU A 22 -9.31 -4.06 -4.76
C LEU A 22 -10.43 -4.52 -3.82
N GLY A 23 -11.65 -4.00 -4.00
CA GLY A 23 -12.81 -4.41 -3.22
C GLY A 23 -13.11 -5.90 -3.43
N TYR A 24 -13.09 -6.36 -4.68
CA TYR A 24 -13.25 -7.77 -5.00
C TYR A 24 -12.10 -8.63 -4.45
N ALA A 25 -10.85 -8.18 -4.56
CA ALA A 25 -9.71 -8.89 -4.00
C ALA A 25 -9.79 -9.06 -2.48
N ILE A 26 -10.12 -7.99 -1.75
CA ILE A 26 -10.33 -8.04 -0.29
C ILE A 26 -11.50 -8.95 0.08
N TYR A 27 -12.62 -8.84 -0.63
CA TYR A 27 -13.77 -9.73 -0.44
C TYR A 27 -13.38 -11.19 -0.64
N PHE A 28 -12.65 -11.50 -1.72
CA PHE A 28 -12.23 -12.86 -2.03
C PHE A 28 -11.24 -13.39 -0.99
N ASP A 29 -10.27 -12.59 -0.57
CA ASP A 29 -9.29 -12.97 0.46
C ASP A 29 -9.98 -13.31 1.79
N LEU A 30 -10.99 -12.52 2.18
CA LEU A 30 -11.79 -12.76 3.37
C LEU A 30 -12.71 -13.98 3.25
N ARG A 31 -13.29 -14.24 2.06
CA ARG A 31 -14.34 -15.25 1.90
C ARG A 31 -13.82 -16.62 1.47
N TYR A 32 -12.84 -16.65 0.58
CA TYR A 32 -12.43 -17.87 -0.13
C TYR A 32 -10.97 -18.25 0.13
N ALA A 33 -10.07 -17.29 0.34
CA ALA A 33 -8.65 -17.59 0.55
C ALA A 33 -8.34 -18.01 2.00
N GLN A 34 -9.08 -18.99 2.52
CA GLN A 34 -8.90 -19.50 3.89
C GLN A 34 -7.96 -20.69 3.88
N LEU A 35 -7.03 -20.74 4.83
CA LEU A 35 -6.16 -21.89 5.00
C LEU A 35 -6.97 -23.13 5.41
N PRO A 36 -6.61 -24.33 4.93
CA PRO A 36 -7.25 -25.57 5.37
C PRO A 36 -7.11 -25.73 6.89
N GLN A 37 -8.12 -26.30 7.54
CA GLN A 37 -8.10 -26.49 9.00
C GLN A 37 -6.88 -27.31 9.48
N VAL A 38 -6.38 -28.22 8.65
CA VAL A 38 -5.13 -28.94 8.90
C VAL A 38 -3.92 -28.02 9.07
N ALA A 39 -3.80 -26.94 8.30
CA ALA A 39 -2.70 -25.99 8.46
C ALA A 39 -2.80 -25.22 9.78
N VAL A 40 -4.04 -24.97 10.24
CA VAL A 40 -4.33 -24.34 11.53
C VAL A 40 -4.00 -25.28 12.69
N THR A 41 -4.40 -26.55 12.61
CA THR A 41 -4.11 -27.55 13.65
C THR A 41 -2.62 -27.88 13.74
N LEU A 42 -1.91 -27.89 12.61
CA LEU A 42 -0.46 -28.03 12.55
C LEU A 42 0.31 -26.77 12.99
N ARG A 43 -0.39 -25.69 13.39
CA ARG A 43 0.21 -24.44 13.85
C ARG A 43 1.20 -23.84 12.86
N LEU A 44 0.91 -23.96 11.56
CA LEU A 44 1.72 -23.37 10.48
C LEU A 44 1.57 -21.84 10.40
N GLU A 45 0.55 -21.29 11.05
CA GLU A 45 0.36 -19.85 11.24
C GLU A 45 -0.22 -19.53 12.64
N PRO A 46 -0.08 -18.28 13.12
CA PRO A 46 -0.67 -17.89 14.41
C PRO A 46 -2.21 -17.98 14.36
N PRO A 47 -2.88 -18.60 15.36
CA PRO A 47 -4.35 -18.78 15.36
C PRO A 47 -5.14 -17.49 15.68
N ILE A 48 -4.46 -16.38 15.97
CA ILE A 48 -5.09 -15.10 16.30
C ILE A 48 -4.77 -14.04 15.24
N GLY A 49 -5.64 -13.03 15.14
CA GLY A 49 -5.43 -11.88 14.25
C GLY A 49 -5.93 -12.07 12.81
N GLY A 50 -6.33 -13.28 12.42
CA GLY A 50 -6.92 -13.56 11.10
C GLY A 50 -6.09 -12.98 9.96
N LYS A 51 -6.75 -12.35 8.98
CA LYS A 51 -6.07 -11.66 7.87
C LYS A 51 -5.36 -10.36 8.30
N PHE A 52 -5.83 -9.71 9.38
CA PHE A 52 -5.30 -8.43 9.89
C PHE A 52 -3.89 -8.54 10.49
N LYS A 53 -3.37 -9.75 10.70
CA LYS A 53 -1.95 -9.95 11.06
C LYS A 53 -1.00 -9.68 9.89
N TYR A 54 -1.48 -9.78 8.64
CA TYR A 54 -0.64 -9.60 7.45
C TYR A 54 -0.59 -8.14 6.99
N MET A 55 0.63 -7.61 6.79
CA MET A 55 0.84 -6.25 6.28
C MET A 55 0.24 -6.08 4.90
N THR A 56 0.34 -7.11 4.05
CA THR A 56 -0.26 -7.15 2.73
C THR A 56 -1.77 -6.86 2.79
N PHE A 57 -2.49 -7.48 3.71
CA PHE A 57 -3.93 -7.28 3.86
C PHE A 57 -4.26 -5.87 4.35
N LEU A 58 -3.51 -5.35 5.33
CA LEU A 58 -3.68 -3.97 5.81
C LEU A 58 -3.37 -2.93 4.71
N CYS A 59 -2.36 -3.19 3.89
CA CYS A 59 -2.03 -2.37 2.72
C CYS A 59 -3.17 -2.39 1.69
N GLY A 60 -3.73 -3.56 1.38
CA GLY A 60 -4.88 -3.70 0.49
C GLY A 60 -6.11 -2.95 1.00
N LEU A 61 -6.43 -3.04 2.30
CA LEU A 61 -7.51 -2.26 2.92
C LEU A 61 -7.26 -0.74 2.82
N LEU A 62 -6.01 -0.32 3.05
CA LEU A 62 -5.63 1.09 2.95
C LEU A 62 -5.73 1.61 1.52
N GLN A 63 -5.30 0.82 0.53
CA GLN A 63 -5.43 1.12 -0.89
C GLN A 63 -6.90 1.20 -1.31
N LEU A 64 -7.73 0.24 -0.90
CA LEU A 64 -9.18 0.26 -1.14
C LEU A 64 -9.83 1.51 -0.54
N GLY A 65 -9.51 1.82 0.72
CA GLY A 65 -9.99 3.03 1.39
C GLY A 65 -9.54 4.31 0.67
N TYR A 66 -8.29 4.34 0.22
CA TYR A 66 -7.75 5.45 -0.55
C TYR A 66 -8.50 5.67 -1.88
N TYR A 67 -8.63 4.65 -2.73
CA TYR A 67 -9.28 4.82 -4.03
C TYR A 67 -10.78 5.10 -3.90
N THR A 68 -11.43 4.57 -2.86
CA THR A 68 -12.82 4.91 -2.55
C THR A 68 -12.94 6.39 -2.15
N LEU A 69 -12.01 6.89 -1.34
CA LEU A 69 -11.96 8.31 -0.98
C LEU A 69 -11.66 9.20 -2.20
N ALA A 70 -10.75 8.78 -3.07
CA ALA A 70 -10.43 9.49 -4.31
C ALA A 70 -11.62 9.53 -5.27
N LEU A 71 -12.32 8.40 -5.45
CA LEU A 71 -13.56 8.31 -6.21
C LEU A 71 -14.65 9.23 -5.64
N THR A 72 -14.83 9.22 -4.33
CA THR A 72 -15.80 10.09 -3.65
C THR A 72 -15.44 11.56 -3.84
N PHE A 73 -14.15 11.90 -3.77
CA PHE A 73 -13.67 13.25 -4.03
C PHE A 73 -13.91 13.68 -5.49
N ASP A 74 -13.73 12.79 -6.47
CA ASP A 74 -13.99 13.11 -7.87
C ASP A 74 -15.47 13.40 -8.15
N LEU A 75 -16.38 12.71 -7.44
CA LEU A 75 -17.83 12.89 -7.54
C LEU A 75 -18.33 14.14 -6.79
N LEU A 76 -17.86 14.36 -5.55
CA LEU A 76 -18.42 15.38 -4.66
C LEU A 76 -17.59 16.68 -4.57
N ARG A 77 -16.30 16.63 -4.97
CA ARG A 77 -15.35 17.76 -4.98
C ARG A 77 -15.19 18.53 -3.67
N VAL A 78 -15.45 17.90 -2.53
CA VAL A 78 -15.36 18.54 -1.19
C VAL A 78 -13.91 18.81 -0.79
N ARG A 79 -13.60 20.03 -0.34
CA ARG A 79 -12.23 20.48 -0.03
C ARG A 79 -11.56 19.70 1.12
N SER A 80 -12.31 19.29 2.14
CA SER A 80 -11.79 18.50 3.27
C SER A 80 -11.31 17.12 2.80
N LEU A 81 -12.06 16.47 1.90
CA LEU A 81 -11.69 15.17 1.33
C LEU A 81 -10.39 15.23 0.54
N ARG A 82 -10.11 16.33 -0.15
CA ARG A 82 -8.83 16.54 -0.84
C ARG A 82 -7.63 16.46 0.11
N LYS A 83 -7.69 17.18 1.24
CA LYS A 83 -6.59 17.21 2.22
C LYS A 83 -6.36 15.83 2.83
N LEU A 84 -7.45 15.12 3.16
CA LEU A 84 -7.37 13.76 3.70
C LEU A 84 -6.81 12.78 2.67
N ARG A 85 -7.30 12.82 1.42
CA ARG A 85 -6.82 12.02 0.29
C ARG A 85 -5.32 12.21 0.10
N ASP A 86 -4.87 13.46 -0.04
CA ASP A 86 -3.46 13.76 -0.26
C ASP A 86 -2.58 13.29 0.90
N TYR A 87 -3.06 13.46 2.14
CA TYR A 87 -2.35 12.96 3.32
C TYR A 87 -2.23 11.43 3.32
N ILE A 88 -3.34 10.70 3.13
CA ILE A 88 -3.34 9.23 3.14
C ILE A 88 -2.46 8.69 2.01
N PHE A 89 -2.57 9.27 0.81
CA PHE A 89 -1.79 8.83 -0.34
C PHE A 89 -0.29 8.95 -0.09
N ALA A 90 0.15 10.17 0.24
CA ALA A 90 1.55 10.50 0.43
C ALA A 90 2.15 9.76 1.63
N THR A 91 1.41 9.72 2.73
CA THR A 91 1.91 9.21 4.01
C THR A 91 1.89 7.71 4.09
N LEU A 92 0.88 7.04 3.51
CA LEU A 92 0.63 5.62 3.73
C LEU A 92 0.53 4.83 2.42
N ALA A 93 -0.28 5.25 1.45
CA ALA A 93 -0.57 4.42 0.27
C ALA A 93 0.69 4.13 -0.56
N VAL A 94 1.45 5.16 -0.94
CA VAL A 94 2.70 5.02 -1.71
C VAL A 94 3.77 4.23 -0.96
N PRO A 95 4.20 4.65 0.25
CA PRO A 95 5.28 3.95 0.95
C PRO A 95 4.91 2.51 1.31
N LEU A 96 3.66 2.23 1.70
CA LEU A 96 3.24 0.86 2.03
C LEU A 96 3.11 -0.02 0.79
N ALA A 97 2.59 0.49 -0.33
CA ALA A 97 2.56 -0.29 -1.58
C ALA A 97 3.95 -0.72 -2.00
N LEU A 98 4.90 0.22 -2.01
CA LEU A 98 6.29 -0.09 -2.36
C LEU A 98 6.94 -1.03 -1.34
N THR A 99 6.71 -0.81 -0.05
CA THR A 99 7.23 -1.69 1.01
C THR A 99 6.69 -3.11 0.85
N VAL A 100 5.37 -3.30 0.74
CA VAL A 100 4.75 -4.61 0.60
C VAL A 100 5.17 -5.28 -0.70
N GLY A 101 5.00 -4.60 -1.84
CA GLY A 101 5.26 -5.18 -3.14
C GLY A 101 6.73 -5.53 -3.36
N LEU A 102 7.64 -4.58 -3.11
CA LEU A 102 9.06 -4.82 -3.36
C LEU A 102 9.65 -5.82 -2.36
N THR A 103 9.27 -5.76 -1.08
CA THR A 103 9.75 -6.73 -0.10
C THR A 103 9.25 -8.13 -0.43
N PHE A 104 7.96 -8.28 -0.76
CA PHE A 104 7.39 -9.57 -1.13
C PHE A 104 8.10 -10.17 -2.32
N TRP A 105 8.19 -9.45 -3.45
CA TRP A 105 8.81 -10.01 -4.66
C TRP A 105 10.31 -10.26 -4.52
N THR A 106 11.02 -9.44 -3.72
CA THR A 106 12.43 -9.69 -3.41
C THR A 106 12.59 -10.98 -2.62
N LEU A 107 11.84 -11.14 -1.53
CA LEU A 107 11.89 -12.37 -0.72
C LEU A 107 11.40 -13.59 -1.52
N PHE A 108 10.37 -13.42 -2.36
CA PHE A 108 9.85 -14.47 -3.23
C PHE A 108 10.90 -14.97 -4.22
N ALA A 109 11.70 -14.05 -4.79
CA ALA A 109 12.77 -14.38 -5.71
C ALA A 109 13.99 -15.05 -5.03
N ILE A 110 14.26 -14.70 -3.76
CA ILE A 110 15.35 -15.30 -2.97
C ILE A 110 14.97 -16.70 -2.50
N ASP A 111 13.85 -16.80 -1.79
CA ASP A 111 13.32 -18.05 -1.25
C ASP A 111 11.81 -17.92 -1.07
N ARG A 112 11.08 -18.38 -2.09
CA ARG A 112 9.63 -18.42 -2.10
C ARG A 112 9.05 -19.18 -0.91
N GLU A 113 9.59 -20.33 -0.55
CA GLU A 113 8.99 -21.20 0.48
C GLU A 113 9.00 -20.52 1.86
N SER A 114 9.92 -19.59 2.10
CA SER A 114 10.03 -18.84 3.35
C SER A 114 8.86 -17.89 3.64
N ILE A 115 8.20 -17.39 2.58
CA ILE A 115 7.12 -16.38 2.68
C ILE A 115 5.81 -16.79 2.00
N TYR A 116 5.88 -17.68 1.02
CA TYR A 116 4.77 -18.12 0.20
C TYR A 116 4.96 -19.58 -0.23
N PRO A 117 4.79 -20.55 0.70
CA PRO A 117 4.99 -21.96 0.39
C PRO A 117 3.98 -22.48 -0.64
N VAL A 118 4.34 -23.52 -1.40
CA VAL A 118 3.49 -24.13 -2.45
C VAL A 118 2.07 -24.44 -1.95
N LEU A 119 1.89 -24.78 -0.67
CA LEU A 119 0.57 -25.02 -0.08
C LEU A 119 -0.39 -23.83 -0.26
N LEU A 120 0.13 -22.59 -0.27
CA LEU A 120 -0.69 -21.40 -0.48
C LEU A 120 -1.24 -21.29 -1.90
N ASP A 121 -0.65 -21.94 -2.91
CA ASP A 121 -1.18 -21.93 -4.28
C ASP A 121 -2.60 -22.55 -4.34
N LEU A 122 -2.92 -23.45 -3.41
CA LEU A 122 -4.22 -24.11 -3.34
C LEU A 122 -5.36 -23.18 -2.87
N VAL A 123 -5.03 -22.11 -2.14
CA VAL A 123 -6.01 -21.23 -1.49
C VAL A 123 -5.87 -19.76 -1.86
N TYR A 124 -4.69 -19.35 -2.33
CA TYR A 124 -4.35 -17.97 -2.64
C TYR A 124 -4.03 -17.85 -4.13
N PRO A 125 -5.03 -17.65 -5.00
CA PRO A 125 -4.82 -17.74 -6.43
C PRO A 125 -3.86 -16.66 -6.94
N ASN A 126 -3.17 -16.96 -8.05
CA ASN A 126 -2.15 -16.08 -8.62
C ASN A 126 -2.66 -14.64 -8.88
N TRP A 127 -3.90 -14.49 -9.38
CA TRP A 127 -4.48 -13.15 -9.60
C TRP A 127 -4.58 -12.35 -8.30
N LEU A 128 -4.99 -12.99 -7.19
CA LEU A 128 -5.10 -12.33 -5.89
C LEU A 128 -3.72 -11.92 -5.37
N ASN A 129 -2.73 -12.80 -5.55
CA ASN A 129 -1.34 -12.51 -5.23
C ASN A 129 -0.81 -11.29 -5.98
N HIS A 130 -1.04 -11.21 -7.29
CA HIS A 130 -0.68 -10.03 -8.06
C HIS A 130 -1.50 -8.82 -7.66
N THR A 131 -2.79 -8.93 -7.36
CA THR A 131 -3.59 -7.79 -6.90
C THR A 131 -3.01 -7.17 -5.64
N MET A 132 -2.65 -8.02 -4.67
CA MET A 132 -2.23 -7.58 -3.34
C MET A 132 -0.75 -7.17 -3.26
N HIS A 133 0.12 -7.63 -4.17
CA HIS A 133 1.56 -7.29 -4.15
C HIS A 133 2.04 -6.48 -5.37
N THR A 134 1.40 -6.61 -6.53
CA THR A 134 1.81 -5.94 -7.78
C THR A 134 0.91 -4.78 -8.12
N PHE A 135 -0.40 -4.99 -8.18
CA PHE A 135 -1.34 -3.94 -8.59
C PHE A 135 -1.41 -2.79 -7.59
N VAL A 136 -1.23 -3.03 -6.28
CA VAL A 136 -1.10 -1.94 -5.29
C VAL A 136 0.05 -0.97 -5.64
N VAL A 137 1.15 -1.48 -6.19
CA VAL A 137 2.29 -0.67 -6.66
C VAL A 137 1.95 0.02 -7.97
N ILE A 138 1.39 -0.71 -8.94
CA ILE A 138 0.98 -0.16 -10.24
C ILE A 138 -0.01 1.00 -10.03
N TYR A 139 -1.02 0.80 -9.18
CA TYR A 139 -2.02 1.82 -8.91
C TYR A 139 -1.41 3.06 -8.24
N ALA A 140 -0.49 2.87 -7.28
CA ALA A 140 0.22 4.00 -6.68
C ALA A 140 1.03 4.81 -7.72
N PHE A 141 1.69 4.14 -8.67
CA PHE A 141 2.42 4.82 -9.75
C PHE A 141 1.51 5.54 -10.75
N VAL A 142 0.43 4.88 -11.18
CA VAL A 142 -0.57 5.51 -12.06
C VAL A 142 -1.16 6.73 -11.38
N GLU A 143 -1.49 6.63 -10.09
CA GLU A 143 -2.07 7.74 -9.33
C GLU A 143 -1.11 8.93 -9.17
N LEU A 144 0.19 8.68 -8.93
CA LEU A 144 1.23 9.73 -8.97
C LEU A 144 1.28 10.45 -10.33
N GLY A 145 0.98 9.73 -11.42
CA GLY A 145 0.99 10.23 -12.79
C GLY A 145 -0.25 11.04 -13.20
N ILE A 146 -1.43 10.71 -12.66
CA ILE A 146 -2.70 11.33 -13.10
C ILE A 146 -3.25 12.36 -12.11
N THR A 147 -2.81 12.30 -10.85
CA THR A 147 -3.28 13.18 -9.78
C THR A 147 -2.10 13.88 -9.12
N ARG A 148 -2.20 15.21 -8.99
CA ARG A 148 -1.27 15.99 -8.16
C ARG A 148 -1.69 15.90 -6.70
N HIS A 149 -0.80 15.46 -5.83
CA HIS A 149 -1.01 15.47 -4.38
C HIS A 149 -0.19 16.57 -3.71
N GLN A 150 -0.78 17.19 -2.70
CA GLN A 150 -0.06 18.07 -1.79
C GLN A 150 0.54 17.25 -0.65
N TYR A 151 1.84 16.96 -0.74
CA TYR A 151 2.54 16.25 0.33
C TYR A 151 2.50 17.09 1.63
N PRO A 152 2.23 16.47 2.80
CA PRO A 152 2.28 17.18 4.07
C PRO A 152 3.72 17.59 4.39
N LYS A 153 3.91 18.44 5.40
CA LYS A 153 5.25 18.65 5.99
C LYS A 153 5.86 17.30 6.35
N ARG A 154 7.11 17.05 5.96
CA ARG A 154 7.80 15.77 6.15
C ARG A 154 7.71 15.25 7.58
N SER A 155 7.83 16.11 8.59
CA SER A 155 7.65 15.70 9.99
C SER A 155 6.31 15.01 10.24
N ARG A 156 5.21 15.60 9.75
CA ARG A 156 3.86 15.00 9.87
C ARG A 156 3.72 13.70 9.08
N GLY A 157 4.27 13.66 7.86
CA GLY A 157 4.28 12.45 7.04
C GLY A 157 5.06 11.32 7.71
N PHE A 158 6.28 11.59 8.17
CA PHE A 158 7.11 10.62 8.88
C PHE A 158 6.50 10.18 10.21
N THR A 159 5.89 11.08 10.97
CA THR A 159 5.17 10.70 12.19
C THR A 159 4.00 9.76 11.87
N GLY A 160 3.19 10.07 10.84
CA GLY A 160 2.07 9.22 10.44
C GLY A 160 2.50 7.84 9.95
N LEU A 161 3.49 7.78 9.05
CA LEU A 161 4.04 6.54 8.53
C LEU A 161 4.72 5.72 9.63
N GLY A 162 5.58 6.36 10.41
CA GLY A 162 6.29 5.73 11.53
C GLY A 162 5.33 5.17 12.57
N ALA A 163 4.29 5.92 12.94
CA ALA A 163 3.26 5.42 13.87
C ALA A 163 2.56 4.18 13.35
N PHE A 164 2.20 4.14 12.06
CA PHE A 164 1.59 2.96 11.45
C PHE A 164 2.56 1.77 11.45
N MET A 165 3.80 1.96 11.00
CA MET A 165 4.79 0.88 10.90
C MET A 165 5.19 0.33 12.28
N VAL A 166 5.40 1.21 13.27
CA VAL A 166 5.65 0.82 14.66
C VAL A 166 4.43 0.10 15.24
N GLY A 167 3.22 0.61 15.00
CA GLY A 167 1.99 -0.05 15.42
C GLY A 167 1.86 -1.46 14.86
N TYR A 168 2.21 -1.66 13.59
CA TYR A 168 2.24 -3.00 12.99
C TYR A 168 3.32 -3.89 13.59
N LEU A 169 4.53 -3.37 13.83
CA LEU A 169 5.58 -4.12 14.49
C LEU A 169 5.14 -4.56 15.90
N VAL A 170 4.55 -3.66 16.69
CA VAL A 170 3.98 -3.99 18.00
C VAL A 170 2.94 -5.10 17.87
N TRP A 171 2.05 -5.00 16.87
CA TRP A 171 1.03 -6.00 16.63
C TRP A 171 1.59 -7.41 16.35
N ILE A 172 2.57 -7.55 15.44
CA ILE A 172 3.14 -8.86 15.15
C ILE A 172 3.91 -9.44 16.35
N HIS A 173 4.49 -8.59 17.21
CA HIS A 173 5.14 -9.03 18.45
C HIS A 173 4.12 -9.49 19.49
N ILE A 174 2.97 -8.82 19.60
CA ILE A 174 1.86 -9.30 20.43
C ILE A 174 1.39 -10.67 19.95
N VAL A 175 1.21 -10.85 18.64
CA VAL A 175 0.81 -12.14 18.06
C VAL A 175 1.84 -13.22 18.40
N TRP A 176 3.13 -12.95 18.21
CA TRP A 176 4.20 -13.87 18.56
C TRP A 176 4.24 -14.19 20.06
N PHE A 177 4.19 -13.18 20.93
CA PHE A 177 4.21 -13.37 22.39
C PHE A 177 3.06 -14.25 22.88
N ARG A 178 1.88 -14.13 22.26
CA ARG A 178 0.68 -14.88 22.65
C ARG A 178 0.61 -16.29 22.08
N THR A 179 1.33 -16.58 20.98
CA THR A 179 1.17 -17.84 20.24
C THR A 179 2.46 -18.65 20.11
N GLY A 180 3.62 -18.04 20.32
CA GLY A 180 4.94 -18.60 20.01
C GLY A 180 5.28 -18.62 18.52
N ILE A 181 4.37 -18.17 17.64
CA ILE A 181 4.48 -18.30 16.19
C ILE A 181 4.59 -16.91 15.58
N TRP A 182 5.58 -16.69 14.72
CA TRP A 182 5.68 -15.45 13.96
C TRP A 182 4.63 -15.39 12.86
N VAL A 183 4.09 -14.20 12.60
CA VAL A 183 3.18 -13.95 11.47
C VAL A 183 3.80 -14.37 10.14
N TYR A 184 5.10 -14.14 10.00
CA TYR A 184 5.88 -14.57 8.85
C TYR A 184 6.86 -15.66 9.30
N PRO A 185 6.74 -16.92 8.82
CA PRO A 185 7.55 -18.03 9.29
C PRO A 185 9.07 -17.78 9.21
N PHE A 186 9.55 -17.11 8.15
CA PHE A 186 10.98 -16.78 8.01
C PHE A 186 11.55 -15.97 9.19
N LEU A 187 10.74 -15.17 9.89
CA LEU A 187 11.19 -14.44 11.08
C LEU A 187 11.55 -15.39 12.22
N GLY A 188 10.86 -16.53 12.34
CA GLY A 188 11.22 -17.58 13.29
C GLY A 188 12.47 -18.35 12.89
N GLY A 189 12.75 -18.44 11.59
CA GLY A 189 13.90 -19.16 11.04
C GLY A 189 15.24 -18.42 11.11
N ILE A 190 15.23 -17.10 11.31
CA ILE A 190 16.46 -16.28 11.35
C ILE A 190 16.85 -15.86 12.78
N ALA A 191 18.17 -15.67 12.98
CA ALA A 191 18.74 -15.19 14.24
C ALA A 191 18.13 -13.83 14.65
N TRP A 192 18.00 -13.59 15.95
CA TRP A 192 17.29 -12.41 16.46
C TRP A 192 17.93 -11.09 16.01
N GLN A 193 19.26 -11.06 15.83
CA GLN A 193 19.99 -9.90 15.32
C GLN A 193 19.56 -9.57 13.88
N LEU A 194 19.44 -10.59 13.02
CA LEU A 194 18.97 -10.43 11.65
C LEU A 194 17.51 -9.99 11.60
N ARG A 195 16.66 -10.44 12.53
CA ARG A 195 15.28 -9.94 12.63
C ARG A 195 15.23 -8.45 12.94
N VAL A 196 16.02 -8.00 13.92
CA VAL A 196 16.09 -6.57 14.27
C VAL A 196 16.59 -5.76 13.08
N MET A 197 17.65 -6.21 12.41
CA MET A 197 18.16 -5.58 11.19
C MET A 197 17.10 -5.52 10.08
N PHE A 198 16.33 -6.60 9.89
CA PHE A 198 15.24 -6.65 8.92
C PHE A 198 14.15 -5.63 9.25
N PHE A 199 13.70 -5.54 10.52
CA PHE A 199 12.69 -4.55 10.92
C PHE A 199 13.18 -3.11 10.72
N VAL A 200 14.43 -2.82 11.08
CA VAL A 200 15.05 -1.51 10.85
C VAL A 200 15.14 -1.20 9.36
N LEU A 201 15.57 -2.16 8.54
CA LEU A 201 15.65 -2.01 7.09
C LEU A 201 14.28 -1.68 6.49
N ILE A 202 13.24 -2.43 6.84
CA ILE A 202 11.88 -2.18 6.35
C ILE A 202 11.38 -0.79 6.77
N MET A 203 11.64 -0.36 8.01
CA MET A 203 11.30 0.98 8.49
C MET A 203 12.00 2.08 7.68
N VAL A 204 13.30 1.95 7.46
CA VAL A 204 14.09 2.90 6.67
C VAL A 204 13.59 2.93 5.22
N LEU A 205 13.35 1.78 4.61
CA LEU A 205 12.80 1.69 3.25
C LEU A 205 11.44 2.38 3.14
N GLY A 206 10.56 2.24 4.14
CA GLY A 206 9.29 2.97 4.20
C GLY A 206 9.49 4.49 4.07
N PHE A 207 10.42 5.07 4.84
CA PHE A 207 10.73 6.50 4.74
C PHE A 207 11.40 6.88 3.41
N VAL A 208 12.27 6.03 2.87
CA VAL A 208 12.86 6.23 1.53
C VAL A 208 11.78 6.24 0.46
N TYR A 209 10.81 5.33 0.52
CA TYR A 209 9.70 5.27 -0.43
C TYR A 209 8.75 6.47 -0.31
N TYR A 210 8.54 7.00 0.90
CA TYR A 210 7.85 8.28 1.09
C TYR A 210 8.57 9.42 0.33
N LEU A 211 9.89 9.54 0.52
CA LEU A 211 10.69 10.58 -0.14
C LEU A 211 10.72 10.40 -1.66
N PHE A 212 10.77 9.15 -2.12
CA PHE A 212 10.67 8.81 -3.53
C PHE A 212 9.33 9.28 -4.12
N GLY A 213 8.21 8.97 -3.46
CA GLY A 213 6.88 9.43 -3.87
C GLY A 213 6.79 10.96 -3.92
N GLU A 214 7.33 11.65 -2.91
CA GLU A 214 7.40 13.11 -2.85
C GLU A 214 8.19 13.67 -4.05
N ARG A 215 9.35 13.08 -4.35
CA ARG A 215 10.21 13.48 -5.46
C ARG A 215 9.53 13.29 -6.81
N VAL A 216 8.92 12.13 -7.04
CA VAL A 216 8.18 11.82 -8.28
C VAL A 216 7.03 12.82 -8.48
N ASN A 217 6.20 13.02 -7.45
CA ASN A 217 5.10 13.99 -7.51
C ASN A 217 5.60 15.41 -7.83
N ASN A 218 6.69 15.84 -7.19
CA ASN A 218 7.28 17.15 -7.48
C ASN A 218 7.80 17.26 -8.92
N VAL A 219 8.52 16.26 -9.43
CA VAL A 219 9.06 16.29 -10.79
C VAL A 219 7.96 16.32 -11.84
N LEU A 220 6.92 15.49 -11.68
CA LEU A 220 5.80 15.41 -12.62
C LEU A 220 4.99 16.72 -12.66
N TRP A 221 4.76 17.35 -11.51
CA TRP A 221 3.82 18.46 -11.38
C TRP A 221 4.45 19.85 -11.19
N GLN A 222 5.78 19.97 -11.02
CA GLN A 222 6.48 21.27 -11.08
C GLN A 222 6.54 21.84 -12.51
N ARG A 223 6.61 20.98 -13.53
CA ARG A 223 6.62 21.42 -14.94
C ARG A 223 5.31 22.10 -15.36
N SER A 224 4.18 21.73 -14.76
CA SER A 224 2.86 22.30 -15.04
C SER A 224 2.69 23.75 -14.57
N THR A 225 3.52 24.21 -13.62
CA THR A 225 3.49 25.59 -13.11
C THR A 225 4.44 26.55 -13.85
N GLY A 226 5.46 26.03 -14.55
CA GLY A 226 6.41 26.84 -15.32
C GLY A 226 5.86 27.29 -16.68
N ALA A 227 5.04 26.45 -17.34
CA ALA A 227 4.49 26.74 -18.66
C ALA A 227 3.41 27.85 -18.67
N HIS A 228 2.75 28.11 -17.53
CA HIS A 228 1.76 29.19 -17.43
C HIS A 228 2.37 30.58 -17.13
N ARG A 229 3.68 30.68 -16.87
CA ARG A 229 4.35 31.97 -16.59
C ARG A 229 4.87 32.72 -17.83
N TRP A 230 4.87 32.08 -19.01
CA TRP A 230 5.51 32.62 -20.22
C TRP A 230 4.55 33.20 -21.27
N ILE A 231 3.25 33.34 -20.99
CA ILE A 231 2.26 33.87 -21.96
C ILE A 231 1.64 35.21 -21.48
N GLY A 232 2.34 35.97 -20.63
CA GLY A 232 1.72 37.12 -19.96
C GLY A 232 2.59 38.36 -19.83
N ASN A 233 3.64 38.53 -20.63
CA ASN A 233 4.45 39.73 -20.53
C ASN A 233 5.25 40.06 -21.80
N ASP A 234 4.59 40.22 -22.94
CA ASP A 234 5.16 40.89 -24.12
C ASP A 234 4.06 41.63 -24.89
N SER A 235 3.85 42.91 -24.56
CA SER A 235 3.49 43.98 -25.51
C SER A 235 3.31 45.30 -24.73
N HIS A 236 4.44 46.00 -24.55
CA HIS A 236 4.47 47.46 -24.56
C HIS A 236 4.48 47.94 -26.01
#